data_AF-A0A662PNG3-F1
#
_entry.id   AF-A0A662PNG3-F1
#
_cell.length_a   1.000
_cell.length_b   1.000
_cell.length_c   1.000
_cell.angle_alpha   90.00
_cell.angle_beta   90.00
_cell.angle_gamma   90.00
#
_symmetry.space_group_name_H-M   'P 1'
#
loop_
_entity.id
_entity.type
_entity.pdbx_description
1 polymer ?
#
loop_
_entity_poly.entity_id
_entity_poly.type
_entity_poly.pdbx_seq_one_letter_code
_entity_poly.pdbx_strand_id
1 'polypeptide(L)'
;MARDVLENPHLSEIQKLVIAAVGGSCVGGGNELVLVCDLVCDIKICEILTAGSDSWVNRYWWRRTDMPIAIGEKRAKELLLPAKFLTADQAYEWGLVNRVVEDSKLEDEAGKMALEVIEKSSPQAFRVIKLCIKLLG
;
A
#
# COMPACT_ATOMS: atom_id res chain seq x y z
N MET A 1 12.20 -4.59 -11.22
CA MET A 1 11.40 -4.34 -10.01
C MET A 1 9.89 -4.34 -10.29
N ALA A 2 9.35 -3.48 -11.16
CA ALA A 2 7.90 -3.52 -11.50
C ALA A 2 7.46 -4.79 -12.28
N ARG A 3 8.36 -5.39 -13.08
CA ARG A 3 8.10 -6.67 -13.79
C ARG A 3 7.98 -7.88 -12.84
N ASP A 4 8.73 -7.87 -11.75
CA ASP A 4 8.82 -9.01 -10.83
C ASP A 4 7.54 -9.19 -9.99
N VAL A 5 6.73 -8.13 -9.88
CA VAL A 5 5.49 -8.10 -9.08
C VAL A 5 4.30 -8.76 -9.80
N LEU A 6 4.24 -8.67 -11.13
CA LEU A 6 3.14 -9.25 -11.92
C LEU A 6 3.28 -10.76 -12.13
N GLU A 7 4.49 -11.30 -12.02
CA GLU A 7 4.79 -12.73 -12.20
C GLU A 7 4.69 -13.54 -10.90
N ASN A 8 4.55 -12.90 -9.74
CA ASN A 8 4.54 -13.56 -8.43
C ASN A 8 3.25 -13.25 -7.64
N PRO A 9 2.25 -14.15 -7.64
CA PRO A 9 0.97 -13.93 -6.95
C PRO A 9 1.05 -13.88 -5.41
N HIS A 10 2.26 -13.95 -4.83
CA HIS A 10 2.51 -14.05 -3.39
C HIS A 10 3.26 -12.82 -2.82
N LEU A 11 3.01 -11.61 -3.31
CA LEU A 11 3.71 -10.41 -2.81
C LEU A 11 3.58 -10.24 -1.28
N SER A 12 2.47 -10.68 -0.69
CA SER A 12 2.26 -10.68 0.78
C SER A 12 3.02 -11.77 1.54
N GLU A 13 3.72 -12.67 0.85
CA GLU A 13 4.56 -13.72 1.44
C GLU A 13 6.04 -13.47 1.20
N ILE A 14 6.39 -12.46 0.40
CA ILE A 14 7.77 -12.14 0.13
C ILE A 14 8.46 -11.67 1.40
N GLN A 15 9.64 -12.23 1.62
CA GLN A 15 10.43 -12.00 2.83
C GLN A 15 11.44 -10.86 2.66
N LYS A 16 11.41 -10.21 1.49
CA LYS A 16 12.16 -8.98 1.20
C LYS A 16 11.30 -7.77 1.53
N LEU A 17 11.93 -6.64 1.80
CA LEU A 17 11.26 -5.35 1.88
C LEU A 17 10.67 -5.00 0.51
N VAL A 18 9.39 -4.62 0.50
CA VAL A 18 8.66 -4.17 -0.69
C VAL A 18 8.14 -2.78 -0.44
N ILE A 19 8.51 -1.85 -1.31
CA ILE A 19 8.07 -0.47 -1.25
C ILE A 19 7.27 -0.18 -2.52
N ALA A 20 6.05 0.33 -2.36
CA ALA A 20 5.27 0.88 -3.47
C ALA A 20 5.72 2.32 -3.75
N ALA A 21 6.07 2.60 -5.00
CA ALA A 21 6.25 3.96 -5.50
C ALA A 21 5.07 4.25 -6.44
N VAL A 22 4.17 5.13 -6.01
CA VAL A 22 2.90 5.40 -6.68
C VAL A 22 2.98 6.74 -7.40
N GLY A 23 3.08 6.68 -8.73
CA GLY A 23 3.19 7.86 -9.61
C GLY A 23 1.91 8.21 -10.37
N GLY A 24 0.76 7.66 -9.96
CA GLY A 24 -0.52 7.91 -10.61
C GLY A 24 -1.69 7.23 -9.89
N SER A 25 -2.91 7.46 -10.37
CA SER A 25 -4.13 6.99 -9.72
C SER A 25 -4.11 5.47 -9.48
N CYS A 26 -4.34 5.08 -8.22
CA CYS A 26 -4.36 3.70 -7.75
C CYS A 26 -5.79 3.28 -7.45
N VAL A 27 -6.46 2.72 -8.46
CA VAL A 27 -7.87 2.33 -8.38
C VAL A 27 -8.00 0.80 -8.41
N GLY A 28 -8.86 0.26 -7.55
CA GLY A 28 -9.14 -1.17 -7.46
C GLY A 28 -7.87 -1.97 -7.13
N GLY A 29 -7.40 -2.77 -8.09
CA GLY A 29 -6.27 -3.68 -7.90
C GLY A 29 -4.96 -2.97 -7.66
N GLY A 30 -4.80 -1.75 -8.17
CA GLY A 30 -3.66 -0.91 -7.84
C GLY A 30 -3.57 -0.63 -6.34
N ASN A 31 -4.70 -0.28 -5.70
CA ASN A 31 -4.72 -0.07 -4.26
C ASN A 31 -4.55 -1.38 -3.47
N GLU A 32 -5.05 -2.50 -3.97
CA GLU A 32 -4.78 -3.80 -3.33
C GLU A 32 -3.30 -4.17 -3.33
N LEU A 33 -2.54 -3.77 -4.36
CA LEU A 33 -1.10 -3.95 -4.37
C LEU A 33 -0.43 -3.01 -3.35
N VAL A 34 -0.90 -1.77 -3.25
CA VAL A 34 -0.43 -0.80 -2.24
C VAL A 34 -0.61 -1.35 -0.82
N LEU A 35 -1.77 -1.94 -0.51
CA LEU A 35 -2.06 -2.55 0.80
C LEU A 35 -1.15 -3.72 1.18
N VAL A 36 -0.47 -4.35 0.21
CA VAL A 36 0.43 -5.49 0.45
C VAL A 36 1.87 -5.07 0.69
N CYS A 37 2.24 -3.92 0.16
CA CYS A 37 3.58 -3.40 0.29
C CYS A 37 3.84 -3.02 1.75
N ASP A 38 5.11 -3.12 2.16
CA ASP A 38 5.48 -2.79 3.55
C ASP A 38 5.44 -1.29 3.79
N LEU A 39 5.85 -0.52 2.78
CA LEU A 39 5.89 0.92 2.79
C LEU A 39 5.40 1.47 1.46
N VAL A 40 4.85 2.69 1.49
CA VAL A 40 4.27 3.36 0.33
C VAL A 40 4.79 4.80 0.25
N CYS A 41 5.35 5.16 -0.89
CA CYS A 41 5.61 6.53 -1.30
C CYS A 41 4.63 6.87 -2.41
N ASP A 42 3.92 7.98 -2.27
CA ASP A 42 2.93 8.44 -3.23
C ASP A 42 3.26 9.84 -3.74
N ILE A 43 2.77 10.19 -4.93
CA ILE A 43 2.83 11.57 -5.42
C ILE A 43 1.58 12.33 -5.00
N LYS A 44 1.71 13.64 -4.82
CA LYS A 44 0.63 14.49 -4.30
C LYS A 44 -0.69 14.45 -5.08
N ILE A 45 -0.64 14.14 -6.37
CA ILE A 45 -1.80 14.19 -7.29
C ILE A 45 -2.53 12.84 -7.37
N CYS A 46 -2.09 11.82 -6.63
CA CYS A 46 -2.69 10.50 -6.70
C CYS A 46 -4.06 10.43 -6.05
N GLU A 47 -4.95 9.73 -6.76
CA GLU A 47 -6.25 9.32 -6.26
C GLU A 47 -6.22 7.83 -5.97
N ILE A 48 -6.59 7.47 -4.74
CA ILE A 48 -6.68 6.09 -4.29
C ILE A 48 -8.15 5.72 -4.16
N LEU A 49 -8.54 4.62 -4.79
CA LEU A 49 -9.87 4.06 -4.64
C LEU A 49 -9.78 2.55 -4.46
N THR A 50 -10.31 2.06 -3.36
CA THR A 50 -10.65 0.63 -3.26
C THR A 50 -12.02 0.43 -3.85
N ALA A 51 -12.16 -0.54 -4.75
CA ALA A 51 -13.46 -0.86 -5.35
C ALA A 51 -14.51 -1.16 -4.26
N GLY A 52 -15.59 -0.40 -4.29
CA GLY A 52 -16.65 -0.42 -3.29
C GLY A 52 -17.91 -1.12 -3.79
N SER A 53 -19.07 -0.69 -3.26
CA SER A 53 -20.38 -1.21 -3.65
C SER A 53 -20.84 -0.82 -5.07
N ASP A 54 -20.14 0.11 -5.70
CA ASP A 54 -20.35 0.61 -7.06
C ASP A 54 -19.91 -0.40 -8.13
N SER A 55 -18.99 -1.31 -7.78
CA SER A 55 -18.49 -2.33 -8.69
C SER A 55 -19.29 -3.64 -8.57
N TRP A 56 -19.83 -4.12 -9.69
CA TRP A 56 -20.43 -5.47 -9.83
C TRP A 56 -19.43 -6.62 -9.54
N VAL A 57 -18.16 -6.27 -9.34
CA VAL A 57 -16.99 -7.13 -9.15
C VAL A 57 -16.62 -7.25 -7.67
N ASN A 58 -17.57 -6.96 -6.75
CA ASN A 58 -17.42 -7.10 -5.30
C ASN A 58 -16.82 -8.47 -4.88
N ARG A 59 -16.93 -9.53 -5.68
CA ARG A 59 -16.37 -10.86 -5.36
C ARG A 59 -14.85 -11.02 -5.53
N TYR A 60 -14.14 -10.08 -6.16
CA TYR A 60 -12.71 -10.28 -6.51
C TYR A 60 -11.74 -9.42 -5.69
N TRP A 61 -12.24 -8.62 -4.74
CA TRP A 61 -11.43 -7.69 -3.96
C TRP A 61 -11.10 -8.25 -2.57
N TRP A 62 -10.14 -9.17 -2.54
CA TRP A 62 -9.73 -9.96 -1.37
C TRP A 62 -9.11 -9.10 -0.25
N ARG A 63 -8.49 -7.95 -0.58
CA ARG A 63 -7.75 -7.15 0.41
C ARG A 63 -8.54 -6.06 1.11
N ARG A 64 -9.86 -6.01 0.91
CA ARG A 64 -10.71 -5.08 1.67
C ARG A 64 -10.72 -5.37 3.16
N THR A 65 -10.39 -6.60 3.56
CA THR A 65 -10.17 -6.99 4.95
C THR A 65 -8.97 -6.29 5.58
N ASP A 66 -8.02 -5.83 4.76
CA ASP A 66 -6.78 -5.20 5.23
C ASP A 66 -6.99 -3.69 5.47
N MET A 67 -8.02 -3.08 4.85
CA MET A 67 -8.33 -1.66 5.01
C MET A 67 -8.61 -1.26 6.47
N PRO A 68 -9.43 -1.98 7.27
CA PRO A 68 -9.59 -1.69 8.69
C PRO A 68 -8.29 -1.77 9.50
N ILE A 69 -7.34 -2.62 9.11
CA ILE A 69 -6.03 -2.74 9.76
C ILE A 69 -5.16 -1.52 9.42
N ALA A 70 -5.18 -1.08 8.15
CA ALA A 70 -4.40 0.05 7.68
C ALA A 70 -4.90 1.41 8.20
N ILE A 71 -6.21 1.67 8.10
CA ILE A 71 -6.79 3.01 8.35
C ILE A 71 -7.88 3.04 9.42
N GLY A 72 -8.17 1.90 10.06
CA GLY A 72 -9.25 1.78 11.04
C GLY A 72 -10.63 1.54 10.42
N GLU A 73 -11.50 0.87 11.17
CA GLU A 73 -12.79 0.37 10.68
C GLU A 73 -13.72 1.46 10.14
N LYS A 74 -13.86 2.60 10.85
CA LYS A 74 -14.79 3.67 10.44
C LYS A 74 -14.37 4.32 9.12
N ARG A 75 -13.07 4.62 8.95
CA ARG A 75 -12.52 5.20 7.73
C ARG A 75 -12.60 4.20 6.57
N ALA A 76 -12.33 2.92 6.84
CA ALA A 76 -12.50 1.87 5.84
C ALA A 76 -13.96 1.81 5.34
N LYS A 77 -14.95 1.87 6.22
CA LYS A 77 -16.37 1.93 5.82
C LYS A 77 -16.71 3.21 5.06
N GLU A 78 -16.14 4.35 5.44
CA GLU A 78 -16.33 5.63 4.74
C GLU A 78 -15.83 5.57 3.29
N LEU A 79 -14.78 4.80 2.99
CA LEU A 79 -14.30 4.63 1.62
C LEU A 79 -15.07 3.56 0.86
N LEU A 80 -15.24 2.39 1.48
CA LEU A 80 -15.73 1.19 0.80
C LEU A 80 -17.23 1.20 0.52
N LEU A 81 -18.04 1.78 1.43
CA LEU A 81 -19.50 1.79 1.28
C LEU A 81 -19.98 2.76 0.20
N PRO A 82 -19.44 3.99 0.06
CA PRO A 82 -19.81 4.88 -1.04
C PRO A 82 -18.86 4.83 -2.24
N ALA A 83 -17.80 4.01 -2.20
CA ALA A 83 -16.73 3.99 -3.20
C ALA A 83 -16.08 5.38 -3.41
N LYS A 84 -15.67 6.01 -2.30
CA LYS A 84 -15.11 7.36 -2.29
C LYS A 84 -13.62 7.34 -2.62
N PHE A 85 -13.18 8.30 -3.44
CA PHE A 85 -11.77 8.56 -3.69
C PHE A 85 -11.10 9.19 -2.48
N LEU A 86 -9.86 8.77 -2.25
CA LEU A 86 -8.97 9.31 -1.25
C LEU A 86 -7.83 10.05 -1.95
N THR A 87 -7.58 11.29 -1.54
CA THR A 87 -6.41 12.05 -2.02
C THR A 87 -5.14 11.54 -1.35
N ALA A 88 -3.98 11.70 -2.00
CA ALA A 88 -2.68 11.33 -1.43
C ALA A 88 -2.43 11.92 -0.03
N ASP A 89 -2.79 13.19 0.19
CA ASP A 89 -2.64 13.85 1.49
C ASP A 89 -3.51 13.19 2.57
N GLN A 90 -4.77 12.86 2.25
CA GLN A 90 -5.64 12.13 3.18
C GLN A 90 -5.14 10.70 3.43
N ALA A 91 -4.61 10.04 2.41
CA ALA A 91 -4.03 8.71 2.53
C ALA A 91 -2.84 8.70 3.48
N TYR A 92 -2.00 9.74 3.44
CA TYR A 92 -0.92 9.96 4.38
C TYR A 92 -1.45 10.22 5.80
N GLU A 93 -2.39 11.13 5.97
CA GLU A 93 -3.00 11.44 7.27
C GLU A 93 -3.68 10.23 7.92
N TRP A 94 -4.21 9.32 7.11
CA TRP A 94 -4.93 8.14 7.59
C TRP A 94 -4.01 6.95 7.85
N GLY A 95 -2.74 7.03 7.45
CA GLY A 95 -1.74 5.97 7.63
C GLY A 95 -1.70 4.93 6.51
N LEU A 96 -2.40 5.16 5.40
CA LEU A 96 -2.35 4.28 4.22
C LEU A 96 -1.06 4.48 3.42
N VAL A 97 -0.49 5.69 3.47
CA VAL A 97 0.74 6.08 2.78
C VAL A 97 1.78 6.57 3.79
N ASN A 98 3.05 6.21 3.59
CA ASN A 98 4.13 6.60 4.51
C ASN A 98 4.81 7.92 4.14
N ARG A 99 4.83 8.29 2.84
CA ARG A 99 5.38 9.56 2.35
C ARG A 99 4.60 10.04 1.13
N VAL A 100 4.35 11.35 1.07
CA VAL A 100 3.81 12.01 -0.12
C VAL A 100 4.85 13.01 -0.61
N VAL A 101 5.19 12.93 -1.89
CA VAL A 101 6.28 13.70 -2.50
C VAL A 101 5.87 14.31 -3.83
N GLU A 102 6.71 15.21 -4.36
CA GLU A 102 6.58 15.68 -5.73
C GLU A 102 6.97 14.56 -6.71
N ASP A 103 6.32 14.50 -7.87
CA ASP A 103 6.53 13.45 -8.88
C ASP A 103 8.01 13.25 -9.24
N SER A 104 8.72 14.36 -9.48
CA SER A 104 10.17 14.37 -9.75
C SER A 104 11.05 13.72 -8.67
N LYS A 105 10.53 13.49 -7.45
CA LYS A 105 11.27 12.92 -6.32
C LYS A 105 10.83 11.51 -5.96
N LEU A 106 9.83 10.95 -6.65
CA LEU A 106 9.20 9.69 -6.27
C LEU A 106 10.20 8.54 -6.15
N GLU A 107 11.00 8.30 -7.19
CA GLU A 107 11.97 7.20 -7.22
C GLU A 107 13.09 7.39 -6.18
N ASP A 108 13.61 8.62 -6.07
CA ASP A 108 14.66 8.96 -5.10
C ASP A 108 14.20 8.73 -3.66
N GLU A 109 12.98 9.18 -3.31
CA GLU A 109 12.45 9.02 -1.96
C GLU A 109 12.07 7.58 -1.64
N ALA A 110 11.54 6.83 -2.61
CA ALA A 110 11.34 5.39 -2.46
C ALA A 110 12.66 4.64 -2.22
N GLY A 111 13.72 5.01 -2.95
CA GLY A 111 15.07 4.48 -2.76
C GLY A 111 15.64 4.80 -1.38
N LYS A 112 15.48 6.04 -0.90
CA LYS A 112 15.91 6.45 0.45
C LYS A 112 15.21 5.65 1.53
N MET A 113 13.90 5.42 1.43
CA MET A 113 13.18 4.57 2.38
C MET A 113 13.74 3.15 2.42
N ALA A 114 14.10 2.58 1.27
CA ALA A 114 14.71 1.26 1.22
C ALA A 114 16.07 1.26 1.94
N LEU A 115 16.92 2.25 1.64
CA LEU A 115 18.23 2.40 2.28
C LEU A 115 18.11 2.58 3.79
N GLU A 116 17.19 3.41 4.26
CA GLU A 116 16.95 3.63 5.70
C GLU A 116 16.65 2.34 6.45
N VAL A 117 15.88 1.42 5.85
CA VAL A 117 15.56 0.12 6.45
C VAL A 117 16.76 -0.82 6.40
N ILE A 118 17.43 -0.90 5.25
CA ILE A 118 18.55 -1.83 5.02
C ILE A 118 19.78 -1.46 5.87
N GLU A 119 20.04 -0.17 6.07
CA GLU A 119 21.15 0.32 6.89
C GLU A 119 20.94 0.03 8.39
N LYS A 120 19.68 -0.01 8.84
CA LYS A 120 19.33 -0.16 10.26
C LYS A 120 18.99 -1.58 10.67
N SER A 121 18.65 -2.46 9.72
CA SER A 121 18.07 -3.76 10.00
C SER A 121 18.73 -4.87 9.19
N SER A 122 19.03 -5.99 9.84
CA SER A 122 19.44 -7.19 9.11
C SER A 122 18.27 -7.80 8.31
N PRO A 123 18.55 -8.50 7.19
CA PRO A 123 17.52 -9.18 6.42
C PRO A 123 16.63 -10.13 7.21
N GLN A 124 17.19 -10.77 8.24
CA GLN A 124 16.46 -11.67 9.12
C GLN A 124 15.53 -10.90 10.06
N ALA A 125 15.93 -9.73 10.56
CA ALA A 125 15.14 -8.94 11.50
C ALA A 125 13.84 -8.46 10.86
N PHE A 126 13.90 -7.78 9.70
CA PHE A 126 12.67 -7.29 9.08
C PHE A 126 11.78 -8.43 8.55
N ARG A 127 12.35 -9.58 8.19
CA ARG A 127 11.56 -10.78 7.83
C ARG A 127 10.72 -11.28 9.01
N VAL A 128 11.29 -11.33 10.21
CA VAL A 128 10.56 -11.74 11.42
C VAL A 128 9.49 -10.70 11.77
N ILE A 129 9.81 -9.40 11.68
CA ILE A 129 8.84 -8.32 11.93
C ILE A 129 7.65 -8.43 10.97
N LYS A 130 7.90 -8.59 9.67
CA LYS A 130 6.84 -8.79 8.66
C LYS A 130 5.95 -9.99 8.98
N LEU A 131 6.54 -11.11 9.41
CA LEU A 131 5.79 -12.29 9.81
C LEU A 131 4.91 -12.02 11.03
N CYS A 132 5.45 -11.36 12.06
CA CYS A 132 4.69 -11.00 13.26
C CYS A 132 3.50 -10.10 12.94
N ILE A 133 3.67 -9.08 12.08
CA ILE A 133 2.59 -8.19 11.67
C ILE A 133 1.51 -8.96 10.90
N LYS A 134 1.91 -9.88 10.02
CA LYS A 134 0.96 -10.72 9.27
C LYS A 134 0.11 -11.62 10.16
N LEU A 135 0.62 -12.02 11.33
CA LEU A 135 -0.16 -12.83 12.28
C LEU A 135 -1.27 -12.06 13.02
N LEU A 136 -1.32 -10.73 12.89
CA LEU A 136 -2.37 -9.90 13.48
C LEU A 136 -3.68 -9.91 12.65
N GLY A 137 -3.68 -10.51 11.45
CA GLY A 137 -4.84 -10.60 10.55
C GLY A 137 -4.95 -11.95 9.85
#